data_AF-W0RMF6-F1
#
_entry.id   AF-W0RMF6-F1
#
_cell.length_a   1.000
_cell.length_b   1.000
_cell.length_c   1.000
_cell.angle_alpha   90.00
_cell.angle_beta   90.00
_cell.angle_gamma   90.00
#
_symmetry.space_group_name_H-M   'P 1'
#
loop_
_entity.id
_entity.type
_entity.pdbx_description
1 polymer ?
#
loop_
_entity_poly.entity_id
_entity_poly.type
_entity_poly.pdbx_seq_one_letter_code
_entity_poly.pdbx_strand_id
1 'polypeptide(L)'
;MRSTLELVLRRSFDGGAWHGPSVADALRDVDARTALARPVPTAHSVWELTHHLMAWTREVTRRLRTGLAAMPIEGDWPASPTATDPDALDAEWTRLRASLDEARDALLAELADFPAERLDAPVQAIGEPLTYAQMVIGLAEHNAYHGGQIVLVRRAASGRRPTTAEGAAPEPGRDPAQITES
;
A
#
# COMPACT_ATOMS: atom_id res chain seq x y z
N MET A 1 -16.18 -14.22 -3.02
CA MET A 1 -14.85 -14.09 -2.39
C MET A 1 -13.86 -13.32 -3.27
N ARG A 2 -13.52 -13.81 -4.49
CA ARG A 2 -12.53 -13.15 -5.38
C ARG A 2 -12.77 -11.64 -5.60
N SER A 3 -13.97 -11.24 -6.01
CA SER A 3 -14.29 -9.81 -6.25
C SER A 3 -14.14 -8.94 -5.00
N THR A 4 -14.32 -9.51 -3.81
CA THR A 4 -14.07 -8.80 -2.54
C THR A 4 -12.56 -8.61 -2.32
N LEU A 5 -11.74 -9.63 -2.63
CA LEU A 5 -10.28 -9.55 -2.52
C LEU A 5 -9.70 -8.51 -3.49
N GLU A 6 -10.16 -8.49 -4.74
CA GLU A 6 -9.77 -7.47 -5.71
C GLU A 6 -10.15 -6.06 -5.23
N LEU A 7 -11.35 -5.91 -4.66
CA LEU A 7 -11.81 -4.62 -4.13
C LEU A 7 -10.94 -4.13 -2.96
N VAL A 8 -10.59 -5.00 -2.00
CA VAL A 8 -9.76 -4.58 -0.85
C VAL A 8 -8.33 -4.24 -1.29
N LEU A 9 -7.75 -4.98 -2.24
CA LEU A 9 -6.43 -4.65 -2.80
C LEU A 9 -6.47 -3.30 -3.51
N ARG A 10 -7.44 -3.07 -4.41
CA ARG A 10 -7.60 -1.79 -5.10
C ARG A 10 -7.76 -0.63 -4.12
N ARG A 11 -8.56 -0.81 -3.05
CA ARG A 11 -8.70 0.23 -2.02
C ARG A 11 -7.39 0.53 -1.29
N SER A 12 -6.58 -0.49 -1.01
CA SER A 12 -5.27 -0.30 -0.37
C SER A 12 -4.30 0.51 -1.25
N PHE A 13 -4.39 0.39 -2.58
CA PHE A 13 -3.51 1.08 -3.52
C PHE A 13 -4.05 2.41 -4.04
N ASP A 14 -5.33 2.47 -4.42
CA ASP A 14 -5.86 3.52 -5.30
C ASP A 14 -6.82 4.50 -4.60
N GLY A 15 -7.39 4.15 -3.44
CA GLY A 15 -8.22 5.05 -2.65
C GLY A 15 -9.61 4.49 -2.29
N GLY A 16 -10.43 5.31 -1.63
CA GLY A 16 -11.77 4.90 -1.17
C GLY A 16 -11.74 3.87 -0.03
N ALA A 17 -10.59 3.73 0.64
CA ALA A 17 -10.43 2.93 1.83
C ALA A 17 -10.95 3.69 3.07
N TRP A 18 -11.62 2.98 3.98
CA TRP A 18 -12.12 3.54 5.23
C TRP A 18 -11.01 3.73 6.28
N HIS A 19 -9.93 2.96 6.19
CA HIS A 19 -8.84 2.93 7.17
C HIS A 19 -7.82 4.08 7.00
N GLY A 20 -8.04 4.99 6.05
CA GLY A 20 -7.14 6.10 5.75
C GLY A 20 -6.75 6.17 4.27
N PRO A 21 -5.70 6.94 3.93
CA PRO A 21 -5.26 7.09 2.55
C PRO A 21 -4.74 5.76 2.00
N SER A 22 -4.96 5.56 0.71
CA SER A 22 -4.28 4.50 -0.04
C SER A 22 -2.78 4.78 -0.20
N VAL A 23 -2.04 3.80 -0.70
CA VAL A 23 -0.63 3.97 -1.04
C VAL A 23 -0.44 5.09 -2.08
N ALA A 24 -1.28 5.16 -3.12
CA ALA A 24 -1.22 6.24 -4.11
C ALA A 24 -1.51 7.61 -3.47
N ASP A 25 -2.49 7.69 -2.56
CA ASP A 25 -2.78 8.91 -1.81
C ASP A 25 -1.60 9.35 -0.91
N ALA A 26 -0.94 8.38 -0.29
CA ALA A 26 0.20 8.59 0.60
C ALA A 26 1.45 9.07 -0.17
N LEU A 27 1.62 8.63 -1.42
CA LEU A 27 2.75 8.98 -2.30
C LEU A 27 2.51 10.21 -3.18
N ARG A 28 1.28 10.73 -3.23
CA ARG A 28 0.96 11.94 -3.98
C ARG A 28 1.87 13.11 -3.56
N ASP A 29 2.41 13.79 -4.57
CA ASP A 29 3.27 14.97 -4.44
C ASP A 29 4.55 14.78 -3.59
N VAL A 30 4.99 13.54 -3.38
CA VAL A 30 6.29 13.26 -2.77
C VAL A 30 7.38 13.30 -3.84
N ASP A 31 8.32 14.23 -3.71
CA ASP A 31 9.55 14.32 -4.50
C ASP A 31 10.66 13.40 -3.96
N ALA A 32 11.74 13.14 -4.73
CA ALA A 32 12.80 12.22 -4.30
C ALA A 32 13.48 12.67 -3.02
N ARG A 33 13.67 13.98 -2.86
CA ARG A 33 14.28 14.58 -1.66
C ARG A 33 13.46 14.28 -0.41
N THR A 34 12.14 14.46 -0.45
CA THR A 34 11.23 14.12 0.64
C THR A 34 11.17 12.61 0.84
N ALA A 35 11.23 11.83 -0.25
CA ALA A 35 11.22 10.38 -0.18
C ALA A 35 12.41 9.83 0.63
N LEU A 36 13.60 10.42 0.43
CA LEU A 36 14.84 10.03 1.12
C LEU A 36 15.01 10.63 2.51
N ALA A 37 14.23 11.66 2.85
CA ALA A 37 14.32 12.30 4.15
C ALA A 37 14.05 11.30 5.29
N ARG A 38 14.87 11.38 6.35
CA ARG A 38 14.70 10.60 7.59
C ARG A 38 14.44 11.53 8.78
N PRO A 39 13.26 12.18 8.85
CA PRO A 39 12.93 13.10 9.94
C PRO A 39 12.72 12.38 11.28
N VAL A 40 12.45 11.07 11.24
CA VAL A 40 12.33 10.21 12.42
C VAL A 40 13.50 9.20 12.36
N PRO A 41 14.52 9.31 13.23
CA PRO A 41 15.77 8.54 13.10
C PRO A 41 15.60 7.02 13.07
N THR A 42 14.56 6.50 13.72
CA THR A 42 14.29 5.06 13.85
C THR A 42 13.28 4.53 12.83
N ALA A 43 12.69 5.40 12.02
CA ALA A 43 11.71 5.00 11.02
C ALA A 43 12.37 4.85 9.65
N HIS A 44 11.82 3.95 8.83
CA HIS A 44 12.13 3.88 7.41
C HIS A 44 11.71 5.17 6.70
N SER A 45 12.48 5.58 5.70
CA SER A 45 12.13 6.69 4.83
C SER A 45 10.94 6.32 3.94
N VAL A 46 10.30 7.32 3.32
CA VAL A 46 9.21 7.06 2.37
C VAL A 46 9.71 6.25 1.17
N TRP A 47 10.97 6.46 0.76
CA TRP A 47 11.63 5.66 -0.27
C TRP A 47 11.67 4.18 0.12
N GLU A 48 12.19 3.88 1.32
CA GLU A 48 12.34 2.52 1.82
C GLU A 48 10.99 1.83 1.98
N LEU A 49 9.98 2.53 2.49
CA LEU A 49 8.62 2.03 2.60
C LEU A 49 8.00 1.69 1.23
N THR A 50 8.21 2.55 0.24
CA THR A 50 7.71 2.33 -1.12
C THR A 50 8.37 1.11 -1.77
N HIS A 51 9.69 0.98 -1.58
CA HIS A 51 10.45 -0.16 -2.09
C HIS A 51 10.03 -1.48 -1.42
N HIS A 52 9.84 -1.45 -0.10
CA HIS A 52 9.33 -2.58 0.67
C HIS A 52 7.95 -3.05 0.17
N LEU A 53 7.02 -2.12 -0.05
CA LEU A 53 5.70 -2.42 -0.59
C LEU A 53 5.77 -3.09 -1.98
N MET A 54 6.63 -2.58 -2.86
CA MET A 54 6.82 -3.15 -4.19
C MET A 54 7.38 -4.59 -4.09
N ALA A 55 8.41 -4.78 -3.28
CA ALA A 55 9.08 -6.08 -3.11
C ALA A 55 8.10 -7.15 -2.58
N TRP A 56 7.34 -6.82 -1.53
CA TRP A 56 6.34 -7.75 -0.97
C TRP A 56 5.16 -7.99 -1.90
N THR A 57 4.72 -6.99 -2.65
CA THR A 57 3.68 -7.17 -3.68
C THR A 57 4.13 -8.15 -4.77
N ARG A 58 5.39 -8.04 -5.23
CA ARG A 58 5.97 -8.97 -6.20
C ARG A 58 6.11 -10.38 -5.64
N GLU A 59 6.54 -10.52 -4.39
CA GLU A 59 6.65 -11.82 -3.74
C GLU A 59 5.28 -12.49 -3.57
N VAL A 60 4.25 -11.78 -3.11
CA VAL A 60 2.90 -12.34 -3.00
C VAL A 60 2.35 -12.74 -4.37
N THR A 61 2.60 -11.94 -5.42
CA THR A 61 2.23 -12.28 -6.80
C THR A 61 2.92 -13.57 -7.26
N ARG A 62 4.23 -13.70 -7.00
CA ARG A 62 4.99 -14.94 -7.29
C ARG A 62 4.45 -16.12 -6.48
N ARG A 63 4.03 -15.89 -5.23
CA ARG A 63 3.48 -16.93 -4.36
C ARG A 63 2.10 -17.40 -4.80
N LEU A 64 1.25 -16.53 -5.36
CA LEU A 64 0.01 -16.96 -6.03
C LEU A 64 0.30 -17.99 -7.13
N ARG A 65 1.33 -17.74 -7.95
CA ARG A 65 1.74 -18.62 -9.06
C ARG A 65 2.33 -19.94 -8.60
N THR A 66 3.21 -19.89 -7.61
CA THR A 66 4.08 -21.03 -7.25
C THR A 66 3.60 -21.79 -6.02
N GLY A 67 2.80 -21.16 -5.16
CA GLY A 67 2.45 -21.67 -3.83
C GLY A 67 3.58 -21.69 -2.81
N LEU A 68 4.78 -21.24 -3.18
CA LEU A 68 5.99 -21.32 -2.36
C LEU A 68 6.34 -19.99 -1.72
N ALA A 69 6.62 -19.99 -0.42
CA ALA A 69 7.07 -18.81 0.29
C ALA A 69 8.57 -18.58 0.13
N ALA A 70 8.96 -17.34 -0.16
CA ALA A 70 10.33 -16.88 -0.15
C ALA A 70 10.43 -15.45 0.39
N MET A 71 11.66 -15.00 0.62
CA MET A 71 11.94 -13.57 0.73
C MET A 71 11.74 -12.89 -0.63
N PRO A 72 11.32 -11.62 -0.67
CA PRO A 72 11.38 -10.84 -1.90
C PRO A 72 12.78 -10.87 -2.50
N ILE A 73 12.86 -10.89 -3.84
CA ILE A 73 14.13 -10.95 -4.57
C ILE A 73 14.96 -9.70 -4.31
N GLU A 74 14.29 -8.56 -4.15
CA GLU A 74 14.88 -7.28 -3.80
C GLU A 74 15.33 -7.20 -2.32
N GLY A 75 14.94 -8.18 -1.49
CA GLY A 75 15.12 -8.19 -0.04
C GLY A 75 13.94 -7.60 0.73
N ASP A 76 13.95 -7.75 2.06
CA ASP A 76 12.89 -7.21 2.93
C ASP A 76 12.87 -5.68 2.89
N TRP A 77 14.03 -5.06 3.08
CA TRP A 77 14.22 -3.62 3.00
C TRP A 77 15.27 -3.32 1.94
N PRO A 78 14.86 -3.23 0.66
CA PRO A 78 15.80 -2.99 -0.42
C PRO A 78 16.53 -1.65 -0.24
N ALA A 79 17.78 -1.58 -0.70
CA ALA A 79 18.64 -0.43 -0.48
C ALA A 79 18.08 0.86 -1.10
N SER A 80 18.37 1.98 -0.44
CA SER A 80 18.18 3.32 -0.99
C SER A 80 19.17 3.58 -2.15
N PRO A 81 18.85 4.52 -3.07
CA PRO A 81 19.70 4.89 -4.20
C PRO A 81 21.08 5.35 -3.72
N THR A 82 22.10 5.06 -4.52
CA THR A 82 23.48 5.54 -4.29
C THR A 82 23.78 6.82 -5.05
N ALA A 83 22.92 7.20 -5.99
CA ALA A 83 23.04 8.46 -6.71
C ALA A 83 22.99 9.66 -5.75
N THR A 84 23.76 10.69 -6.07
CA THR A 84 23.81 11.95 -5.31
C THR A 84 23.37 13.14 -6.15
N ASP A 85 23.31 12.97 -7.47
CA ASP A 85 22.79 13.96 -8.41
C ASP A 85 21.25 14.06 -8.30
N PRO A 86 20.68 15.27 -8.15
CA PRO A 86 19.23 15.45 -7.99
C PRO A 86 18.39 14.88 -9.15
N ASP A 87 18.81 15.08 -10.40
CA ASP A 87 18.03 14.62 -11.56
C ASP A 87 18.03 13.09 -11.64
N ALA A 88 19.17 12.46 -11.36
CA ALA A 88 19.28 11.00 -11.26
C ALA A 88 18.38 10.44 -10.13
N LEU A 89 18.33 11.11 -8.99
CA LEU A 89 17.48 10.72 -7.86
C LEU A 89 15.98 10.83 -8.20
N ASP A 90 15.55 11.90 -8.86
CA ASP A 90 14.16 12.06 -9.31
C ASP A 90 13.79 11.00 -10.37
N ALA A 91 14.70 10.66 -11.28
CA ALA A 91 14.49 9.60 -12.25
C ALA A 91 14.40 8.21 -11.57
N GLU A 92 15.22 7.92 -10.57
CA GLU A 92 15.12 6.69 -9.78
C GLU A 92 13.82 6.62 -8.98
N TRP A 93 13.39 7.73 -8.38
CA TRP A 93 12.15 7.80 -7.64
C TRP A 93 10.94 7.53 -8.53
N THR A 94 10.93 8.16 -9.71
CA THR A 94 9.89 7.95 -10.72
C THR A 94 9.82 6.48 -11.15
N ARG A 95 10.98 5.85 -11.39
CA ARG A 95 11.05 4.41 -11.74
C ARG A 95 10.57 3.51 -10.62
N LEU A 96 10.89 3.81 -9.37
CA LEU A 96 10.43 3.04 -8.23
C LEU A 96 8.90 3.09 -8.09
N ARG A 97 8.32 4.27 -8.23
CA ARG A 97 6.85 4.42 -8.20
C ARG A 97 6.17 3.67 -9.34
N ALA A 98 6.69 3.78 -10.56
CA ALA A 98 6.18 3.01 -11.70
C ALA A 98 6.29 1.50 -11.45
N SER A 99 7.40 1.04 -10.87
CA SER A 99 7.61 -0.37 -10.53
C SER A 99 6.63 -0.89 -9.46
N LEU A 100 6.21 -0.03 -8.53
CA LEU A 100 5.16 -0.35 -7.55
C LEU A 100 3.79 -0.45 -8.23
N ASP A 101 3.45 0.47 -9.13
CA ASP A 101 2.21 0.42 -9.92
C ASP A 101 2.15 -0.85 -10.78
N GLU A 102 3.25 -1.21 -11.45
CA GLU A 102 3.38 -2.46 -12.21
C GLU A 102 3.21 -3.70 -11.32
N ALA A 103 3.78 -3.68 -10.11
CA ALA A 103 3.63 -4.77 -9.16
C ALA A 103 2.16 -4.94 -8.71
N ARG A 104 1.45 -3.84 -8.43
CA ARG A 104 0.01 -3.83 -8.14
C ARG A 104 -0.76 -4.44 -9.30
N ASP A 105 -0.51 -3.97 -10.52
CA ASP A 105 -1.28 -4.38 -11.69
C ASP A 105 -1.05 -5.88 -12.00
N ALA A 106 0.18 -6.35 -11.85
CA ALA A 106 0.51 -7.77 -11.96
C ALA A 106 -0.19 -8.63 -10.89
N LEU A 107 -0.27 -8.15 -9.64
CA LEU A 107 -1.00 -8.83 -8.57
C LEU A 107 -2.50 -8.92 -8.88
N LEU A 108 -3.10 -7.81 -9.31
CA LEU A 108 -4.53 -7.74 -9.61
C LEU A 108 -4.88 -8.64 -10.81
N ALA A 109 -4.03 -8.66 -11.85
CA ALA A 109 -4.20 -9.56 -12.98
C ALA A 109 -4.09 -11.03 -12.55
N GLU A 110 -3.07 -11.37 -11.75
CA GLU A 110 -2.89 -12.73 -11.25
C GLU A 110 -4.09 -13.20 -10.41
N LEU A 111 -4.59 -12.34 -9.52
CA LEU A 111 -5.75 -12.64 -8.68
C LEU A 111 -7.03 -12.79 -9.50
N ALA A 112 -7.21 -11.98 -10.55
CA ALA A 112 -8.35 -12.05 -11.44
C ALA A 112 -8.44 -13.41 -12.14
N ASP A 113 -7.30 -14.00 -12.50
CA ASP A 113 -7.21 -15.31 -13.15
C ASP A 113 -7.10 -16.49 -12.14
N PHE A 114 -6.83 -16.22 -10.87
CA PHE A 114 -6.58 -17.25 -9.85
C PHE A 114 -7.85 -18.07 -9.52
N PRO A 115 -7.86 -19.42 -9.63
CA PRO A 115 -9.05 -20.26 -9.43
C PRO A 115 -9.75 -20.00 -8.08
N ALA A 116 -11.05 -19.69 -8.11
CA ALA A 116 -11.77 -19.20 -6.94
C ALA A 116 -11.87 -20.28 -5.85
N GLU A 117 -11.96 -21.54 -6.26
CA GLU A 117 -12.05 -22.72 -5.41
C GLU A 117 -10.74 -22.98 -4.64
N ARG A 118 -9.62 -22.40 -5.10
CA ARG A 118 -8.32 -22.50 -4.43
C ARG A 118 -8.08 -21.39 -3.41
N LEU A 119 -8.94 -20.38 -3.31
CA LEU A 119 -8.75 -19.26 -2.39
C LEU A 119 -8.70 -19.70 -0.92
N ASP A 120 -9.45 -20.74 -0.56
CA ASP A 120 -9.48 -21.32 0.79
C ASP A 120 -8.45 -22.44 1.00
N ALA A 121 -7.68 -22.79 -0.04
CA ALA A 121 -6.61 -23.78 0.07
C ALA A 121 -5.41 -23.19 0.83
N PRO A 122 -4.66 -24.03 1.58
CA PRO A 122 -3.46 -23.59 2.25
C PRO A 122 -2.40 -23.14 1.23
N VAL A 123 -1.65 -22.11 1.60
CA VAL A 123 -0.45 -21.64 0.92
C VAL A 123 0.71 -21.66 1.91
N GLN A 124 1.93 -21.91 1.42
CA GLN A 124 3.10 -21.81 2.29
C GLN A 124 3.22 -20.38 2.82
N ALA A 125 3.46 -20.26 4.13
CA ALA A 125 3.67 -19.00 4.81
C ALA A 125 4.98 -19.06 5.61
N ILE A 126 5.53 -17.88 5.91
CA ILE A 126 6.61 -17.75 6.89
C ILE A 126 5.90 -17.60 8.24
N GLY A 127 5.88 -18.67 9.04
CA GLY A 127 5.15 -18.73 10.30
C GLY A 127 3.88 -19.59 10.21
N GLU A 128 2.77 -19.08 10.74
CA GLU A 128 1.50 -19.81 10.80
C GLU A 128 0.92 -20.09 9.41
N PRO A 129 0.26 -21.25 9.21
CA PRO A 129 -0.41 -21.56 7.94
C PRO A 129 -1.46 -20.51 7.57
N LEU A 130 -1.47 -20.11 6.30
CA LEU A 130 -2.46 -19.18 5.73
C LEU A 130 -3.19 -19.86 4.56
N THR A 131 -4.40 -19.42 4.27
CA THR A 131 -5.02 -19.63 2.94
C THR A 131 -4.55 -18.58 1.94
N TYR A 132 -4.72 -18.83 0.64
CA TYR A 132 -4.44 -17.80 -0.38
C TYR A 132 -5.27 -16.52 -0.15
N ALA A 133 -6.53 -16.64 0.26
CA ALA A 133 -7.37 -15.49 0.60
C ALA A 133 -6.79 -14.70 1.78
N GLN A 134 -6.39 -15.38 2.86
CA GLN A 134 -5.79 -14.73 4.03
C GLN A 134 -4.47 -14.04 3.70
N MET A 135 -3.62 -14.65 2.86
CA MET A 135 -2.40 -14.01 2.38
C MET A 135 -2.69 -12.71 1.62
N VAL A 136 -3.67 -12.73 0.71
CA VAL A 136 -4.03 -11.53 -0.08
C VAL A 136 -4.63 -10.43 0.81
N ILE A 137 -5.48 -10.80 1.77
CA ILE A 137 -6.00 -9.85 2.77
C ILE A 137 -4.86 -9.26 3.61
N GLY A 138 -3.94 -10.11 4.09
CA GLY A 138 -2.78 -9.68 4.85
C GLY A 138 -1.88 -8.72 4.07
N LEU A 139 -1.74 -8.88 2.76
CA LEU A 139 -1.04 -7.89 1.93
C LEU A 139 -1.78 -6.55 1.86
N ALA A 140 -3.11 -6.55 1.74
CA ALA A 140 -3.89 -5.30 1.77
C ALA A 140 -3.74 -4.58 3.12
N GLU A 141 -3.74 -5.32 4.23
CA GLU A 141 -3.52 -4.80 5.59
C GLU A 141 -2.10 -4.26 5.77
N HIS A 142 -1.10 -4.99 5.26
CA HIS A 142 0.30 -4.57 5.22
C HIS A 142 0.48 -3.25 4.45
N ASN A 143 -0.14 -3.14 3.27
CA ASN A 143 -0.15 -1.91 2.48
C ASN A 143 -0.79 -0.75 3.24
N ALA A 144 -1.91 -0.99 3.93
CA ALA A 144 -2.58 0.03 4.74
C ALA A 144 -1.71 0.52 5.90
N TYR A 145 -1.05 -0.41 6.60
CA TYR A 145 -0.14 -0.09 7.70
C TYR A 145 1.03 0.81 7.24
N HIS A 146 1.72 0.41 6.16
CA HIS A 146 2.84 1.20 5.64
C HIS A 146 2.39 2.48 4.94
N GLY A 147 1.20 2.52 4.32
CA GLY A 147 0.58 3.75 3.83
C GLY A 147 0.39 4.78 4.94
N GLY A 148 -0.03 4.34 6.13
CA GLY A 148 -0.08 5.17 7.34
C GLY A 148 1.31 5.68 7.76
N GLN A 149 2.33 4.83 7.73
CA GLN A 149 3.71 5.24 8.04
C GLN A 149 4.24 6.28 7.05
N ILE A 150 4.01 6.11 5.74
CA ILE A 150 4.39 7.08 4.71
C ILE A 150 3.80 8.46 5.01
N VAL A 151 2.52 8.51 5.41
CA VAL A 151 1.83 9.76 5.75
C VAL A 151 2.46 10.44 6.96
N LEU A 152 2.82 9.69 8.00
CA LEU A 152 3.46 10.23 9.19
C LEU A 152 4.87 10.75 8.88
N VAL A 153 5.68 9.98 8.16
CA VAL A 153 7.05 10.36 7.79
C VAL A 153 7.06 11.59 6.88
N ARG A 154 6.21 11.64 5.84
CA ARG A 154 6.15 12.82 4.95
C ARG A 154 5.68 14.09 5.67
N ARG A 155 4.78 13.96 6.65
CA ARG A 155 4.33 15.09 7.49
C ARG A 155 5.47 15.62 8.35
N ALA A 156 6.22 14.72 8.98
CA ALA A 156 7.40 15.08 9.76
C ALA A 156 8.48 15.76 8.89
N ALA A 157 8.70 15.28 7.67
CA ALA A 157 9.64 15.88 6.72
C ALA A 157 9.19 17.27 6.23
N SER A 158 7.88 17.50 6.09
CA SER A 158 7.32 18.76 5.61
C SER A 158 7.26 19.87 6.70
N GLY A 159 7.49 19.55 7.97
CA GLY A 159 7.31 20.50 9.08
C GLY A 159 5.89 21.03 9.28
N ARG A 160 4.90 20.47 8.56
CA ARG A 160 3.49 20.89 8.63
C ARG A 160 2.84 20.27 9.87
N ARG A 161 2.41 21.10 10.83
CA ARG A 161 1.51 20.68 11.90
C ARG A 161 0.21 20.15 11.29
N PRO A 162 -0.46 19.16 11.90
CA PRO A 162 -1.77 18.72 11.44
C PRO A 162 -2.70 19.93 11.39
N THR A 163 -3.25 20.26 10.23
CA THR A 163 -4.48 21.05 10.16
C THR A 163 -5.55 20.17 10.79
N THR A 164 -6.18 20.65 11.85
CA THR A 164 -7.36 20.02 12.44
C THR A 164 -8.35 19.74 11.31
N ALA A 165 -8.76 18.48 11.17
CA ALA A 165 -9.63 18.04 10.11
C ALA A 165 -10.98 18.78 10.22
N GLU A 166 -11.18 19.78 9.38
CA GLU A 166 -12.49 20.31 9.04
C GLU A 166 -12.92 19.60 7.77
N GLY A 167 -13.68 18.51 7.95
CA GLY A 167 -14.03 17.57 6.89
C GLY A 167 -14.95 16.48 7.42
N ALA A 168 -16.08 16.94 7.99
CA ALA A 168 -17.32 16.24 8.32
C ALA A 168 -17.28 14.70 8.34
N ALA A 169 -17.30 14.14 9.55
CA ALA A 169 -18.07 12.92 9.77
C ALA A 169 -19.57 13.25 9.52
N PRO A 170 -20.35 12.40 8.86
CA PRO A 170 -21.79 12.60 8.80
C PRO A 170 -22.36 12.49 10.22
N GLU A 171 -23.07 13.53 10.68
CA GLU A 171 -23.75 13.50 11.97
C GLU A 171 -24.77 12.34 12.00
N PRO A 172 -24.76 11.51 13.05
CA PRO A 172 -25.78 10.48 13.20
C PRO A 172 -27.05 11.13 13.76
N GLY A 173 -28.08 11.32 12.91
CA GLY A 173 -29.41 11.67 13.42
C GLY A 173 -30.30 12.58 12.59
N ARG A 174 -30.35 12.45 11.26
CA ARG A 174 -31.47 12.98 10.49
C ARG A 174 -32.33 11.86 9.92
N ASP A 175 -33.50 11.70 10.54
CA ASP A 175 -34.61 10.87 10.10
C ASP A 175 -35.15 11.39 8.75
N PRO A 176 -35.25 10.55 7.70
CA PRO A 176 -35.76 10.96 6.39
C PRO A 176 -37.27 11.29 6.34
N ALA A 177 -38.01 11.22 7.45
CA ALA A 177 -39.48 11.37 7.43
C ALA A 177 -40.04 12.80 7.57
N GLN A 178 -39.23 13.87 7.65
CA GLN A 178 -39.74 15.24 7.78
C GLN A 178 -39.49 16.11 6.55
N ILE A 179 -40.13 15.76 5.44
CA ILE A 179 -40.47 16.72 4.38
C ILE A 179 -41.94 16.51 4.03
N THR A 180 -42.83 17.13 4.80
CA THR A 180 -44.20 17.48 4.36
C THR A 180 -44.60 18.82 4.98
N GLU A 181 -45.04 19.72 4.10
CA GLU A 181 -45.92 20.89 4.28
C GLU A 181 -45.50 22.07 5.18
N SER A 182 -45.09 23.17 4.54
CA SER A 182 -45.88 24.43 4.42
C SER A 182 -45.21 25.39 3.43
#